data_AF-A0A2G9TNL8-F1
#
_entry.id   AF-A0A2G9TNL8-F1
#
_cell.length_a   1.000
_cell.length_b   1.000
_cell.length_c   1.000
_cell.angle_alpha   90.00
_cell.angle_beta   90.00
_cell.angle_gamma   90.00
#
_symmetry.space_group_name_H-M   'P 1'
#
loop_
_entity.id
_entity.type
_entity.pdbx_description
1 polymer ?
#
loop_
_entity_poly.entity_id
_entity_poly.type
_entity_poly.pdbx_seq_one_letter_code
_entity_poly.pdbx_strand_id
1 'polypeptide(L)'
;MAKEAGIPDGCLNIIHGQHDTVNFICDHPDIQAISFIGGDRAGKYIYERGAKNGKRVQSNMGAKCHGVVMADCDKERMINQ
;
A
#
# COMPACT_ATOMS: atom_id res chain seq x y z
N MET A 1 11.34 5.18 18.33
CA MET A 1 11.84 3.99 17.62
C MET A 1 12.82 4.31 16.50
N ALA A 2 12.45 4.87 15.34
CA ALA A 2 13.41 5.11 14.24
C ALA A 2 14.58 6.05 14.64
N LYS A 3 14.25 7.20 15.25
CA LYS A 3 15.24 8.15 15.76
C LYS A 3 16.07 7.59 16.93
N GLU A 4 15.42 6.84 17.82
CA GLU A 4 16.06 6.16 18.97
C GLU A 4 17.00 5.03 18.53
N ALA A 5 16.71 4.38 17.39
CA ALA A 5 17.56 3.36 16.78
C ALA A 5 18.79 3.96 16.06
N GLY A 6 18.97 5.29 16.09
CA GLY A 6 20.13 5.97 15.51
C GLY A 6 20.08 6.14 13.99
N ILE A 7 18.89 6.08 13.37
CA ILE A 7 18.74 6.37 11.93
C ILE A 7 19.10 7.85 11.68
N PRO A 8 19.95 8.18 10.69
CA PRO A 8 20.30 9.55 10.37
C PRO A 8 19.09 10.40 9.99
N ASP A 9 19.16 11.70 10.31
CA ASP A 9 18.12 12.65 9.95
C ASP A 9 17.92 12.68 8.41
N GLY A 10 16.66 12.73 7.99
CA GLY A 10 16.27 12.77 6.58
C GLY A 10 16.11 11.40 5.91
N CYS A 11 16.59 10.30 6.51
CA CYS A 11 16.38 8.94 5.97
C CYS A 11 14.93 8.47 6.07
N LEU A 12 14.22 8.87 7.14
CA LEU A 12 12.78 8.62 7.32
C LEU A 12 12.07 9.95 7.55
N ASN A 13 11.19 10.32 6.62
CA ASN A 13 10.38 11.53 6.72
C ASN A 13 8.90 11.13 6.76
N ILE A 14 8.15 11.73 7.69
CA ILE A 14 6.70 11.55 7.81
C ILE A 14 6.05 12.84 7.32
N ILE A 15 5.23 12.73 6.28
CA ILE A 15 4.50 13.86 5.69
C ILE A 15 3.01 13.57 5.84
N HIS A 16 2.34 14.33 6.70
CA HIS A 16 0.89 14.25 6.86
C HIS A 16 0.20 15.00 5.72
N GLY A 17 -0.89 14.42 5.21
CA GLY A 17 -1.69 15.06 4.19
C GLY A 17 -2.71 14.12 3.56
N GLN A 18 -3.22 14.54 2.41
CA GLN A 18 -4.29 13.86 1.69
C GLN A 18 -3.94 13.80 0.19
N HIS A 19 -4.91 14.05 -0.68
CA HIS A 19 -4.79 13.87 -2.11
C HIS A 19 -3.63 14.68 -2.75
N ASP A 20 -3.43 15.92 -2.32
CA ASP A 20 -2.36 16.75 -2.90
C ASP A 20 -0.95 16.29 -2.51
N THR A 21 -0.78 15.77 -1.30
CA THR A 21 0.47 15.13 -0.87
C THR A 21 0.75 13.87 -1.68
N VAL A 22 -0.29 13.09 -1.98
CA VAL A 22 -0.16 11.92 -2.87
C VAL A 22 0.23 12.34 -4.29
N ASN A 23 -0.36 13.42 -4.82
CA ASN A 23 0.00 13.97 -6.12
C ASN A 23 1.47 14.40 -6.15
N PHE A 24 1.92 15.13 -5.12
CA PHE A 24 3.32 15.50 -4.97
C PHE A 24 4.24 14.28 -5.02
N ILE A 25 3.94 13.22 -4.27
CA ILE A 25 4.73 11.97 -4.28
C ILE A 25 4.74 11.32 -5.67
N CYS A 26 3.59 11.31 -6.36
CA CYS A 26 3.46 10.74 -7.69
C CYS A 26 4.21 11.53 -8.77
N ASP A 27 4.37 12.85 -8.58
CA ASP A 27 4.89 13.75 -9.62
C ASP A 27 6.35 14.16 -9.38
N HIS A 28 6.85 14.11 -8.14
CA HIS A 28 8.19 14.59 -7.81
C HIS A 28 9.29 13.80 -8.56
N PRO A 29 10.19 14.46 -9.30
CA PRO A 29 11.15 13.76 -10.16
C PRO A 29 12.13 12.86 -9.38
N ASP A 30 12.51 13.26 -8.17
CA ASP A 30 13.51 12.51 -7.39
C ASP A 30 12.96 11.23 -6.73
N ILE A 31 11.63 11.05 -6.68
CA ILE A 31 11.03 9.85 -6.09
C ILE A 31 11.03 8.73 -7.13
N GLN A 32 11.77 7.65 -6.85
CA GLN A 32 11.99 6.57 -7.82
C GLN A 32 10.97 5.42 -7.72
N ALA A 33 10.31 5.25 -6.58
CA ALA A 33 9.41 4.13 -6.33
C ALA A 33 8.29 4.50 -5.34
N ILE A 34 7.14 3.84 -5.50
CA ILE A 34 5.95 4.02 -4.67
C ILE A 34 5.42 2.65 -4.23
N SER A 35 5.11 2.53 -2.94
CA SER A 35 4.38 1.41 -2.37
C SER A 35 3.07 1.93 -1.78
N PHE A 36 1.94 1.35 -2.18
CA PHE A 36 0.61 1.72 -1.72
C PHE A 36 -0.15 0.52 -1.18
N ILE A 37 -0.88 0.73 -0.08
CA ILE A 37 -1.86 -0.20 0.48
C ILE A 37 -3.13 0.59 0.78
N GLY A 38 -4.28 0.16 0.26
CA GLY A 38 -5.56 0.82 0.52
C GLY A 38 -6.67 0.45 -0.46
N GLY A 39 -7.68 1.30 -0.58
CA GLY A 39 -8.84 1.03 -1.44
C GLY A 39 -8.55 1.14 -2.94
N ASP A 40 -9.29 0.38 -3.74
CA ASP A 40 -9.10 0.23 -5.19
C ASP A 40 -9.05 1.56 -5.95
N ARG A 41 -9.94 2.51 -5.61
CA ARG A 41 -10.01 3.81 -6.30
C ARG A 41 -8.70 4.58 -6.18
N ALA A 42 -8.14 4.63 -4.96
CA ALA A 42 -6.87 5.30 -4.71
C ALA A 42 -5.69 4.51 -5.30
N GLY A 43 -5.70 3.18 -5.15
CA GLY A 43 -4.62 2.33 -5.64
C GLY A 43 -4.46 2.34 -7.16
N LYS A 44 -5.57 2.33 -7.91
CA LYS A 44 -5.56 2.50 -9.37
C LYS A 44 -5.02 3.87 -9.78
N TYR A 45 -5.50 4.92 -9.13
CA TYR A 45 -5.06 6.30 -9.39
C TYR A 45 -3.54 6.47 -9.20
N ILE A 46 -3.01 5.97 -8.07
CA ILE A 46 -1.58 6.07 -7.73
C ILE A 46 -0.74 5.22 -8.69
N TYR A 47 -1.19 4.00 -9.01
CA TYR A 47 -0.51 3.13 -9.97
C TYR A 47 -0.41 3.79 -11.34
N GLU A 48 -1.53 4.28 -11.88
CA GLU A 48 -1.56 4.92 -13.20
C GLU A 48 -0.70 6.18 -13.24
N ARG A 49 -0.85 7.10 -12.28
CA ARG A 49 -0.12 8.38 -12.28
C ARG A 49 1.37 8.17 -12.03
N GLY A 50 1.73 7.38 -11.02
CA GLY A 50 3.12 7.09 -10.67
C GLY A 50 3.87 6.36 -11.79
N ALA A 51 3.24 5.34 -12.40
CA ALA A 51 3.86 4.60 -13.50
C ALA A 51 4.02 5.45 -14.77
N LYS A 52 3.04 6.32 -15.09
CA LYS A 52 3.16 7.29 -16.20
C LYS A 52 4.35 8.24 -16.01
N ASN A 53 4.67 8.58 -14.76
CA ASN A 53 5.84 9.41 -14.41
C ASN A 53 7.14 8.59 -14.26
N GLY A 54 7.19 7.36 -14.78
CA GLY A 54 8.39 6.52 -14.82
C GLY A 54 8.76 5.85 -13.50
N LYS A 55 7.89 5.90 -12.47
CA LYS A 55 8.18 5.33 -11.15
C LYS A 55 7.84 3.85 -11.12
N ARG A 56 8.60 3.07 -10.35
CA ARG A 56 8.23 1.68 -10.03
C ARG A 56 7.13 1.70 -8.97
N VAL A 57 5.97 1.12 -9.28
CA VAL A 57 4.82 1.15 -8.38
C VAL A 57 4.35 -0.25 -8.01
N GLN A 58 4.24 -0.49 -6.70
CA GLN A 58 3.53 -1.62 -6.11
C GLN A 58 2.28 -1.09 -5.41
N SER A 59 1.11 -1.57 -5.81
CA SER A 59 -0.20 -1.08 -5.32
C SER A 59 -1.07 -2.25 -4.88
N ASN A 60 -1.10 -2.50 -3.57
CA ASN A 60 -1.95 -3.53 -2.98
C ASN A 60 -3.32 -2.93 -2.67
N MET A 61 -4.31 -3.36 -3.42
CA MET A 61 -5.67 -2.84 -3.37
C MET A 61 -6.57 -3.71 -2.50
N GLY A 62 -7.86 -3.38 -2.45
CA GLY A 62 -8.84 -4.13 -1.69
C GLY A 62 -8.92 -5.59 -2.15
N ALA A 63 -9.28 -6.44 -1.20
CA ALA A 63 -9.47 -7.86 -1.44
C ALA A 63 -10.86 -8.30 -0.95
N LYS A 64 -11.40 -9.31 -1.61
CA LYS A 64 -12.54 -10.08 -1.12
C LYS A 64 -12.07 -11.53 -1.00
N CYS A 65 -11.57 -11.88 0.18
CA CYS A 65 -11.07 -13.22 0.45
C CYS A 65 -12.25 -14.19 0.52
N HIS A 66 -12.17 -15.28 -0.22
CA HIS A 66 -13.19 -16.32 -0.25
C HIS A 66 -12.71 -17.51 0.56
N GLY A 67 -13.59 -18.05 1.40
CA GLY A 67 -13.44 -19.38 2.00
C GLY A 67 -14.44 -20.34 1.36
N VAL A 68 -13.98 -21.54 1.00
CA VAL A 68 -14.85 -22.60 0.44
C VAL A 68 -14.89 -23.75 1.43
N VAL A 69 -16.11 -24.22 1.72
CA VAL A 69 -16.37 -25.32 2.67
C VAL A 69 -16.69 -26.59 1.88
N MET A 70 -15.83 -27.60 2.02
CA MET A 70 -16.02 -28.91 1.39
C MET A 70 -16.81 -29.85 2.31
N ALA A 71 -17.48 -30.85 1.74
CA ALA A 71 -18.36 -31.76 2.48
C ALA A 71 -17.62 -32.57 3.57
N ASP A 72 -16.32 -32.78 3.40
CA ASP A 72 -15.41 -33.50 4.28
C ASP A 72 -14.61 -32.59 5.22
N CYS A 73 -14.88 -31.29 5.26
CA CYS A 73 -14.17 -30.39 6.15
C CYS A 73 -14.46 -30.69 7.64
N ASP A 74 -13.47 -30.41 8.49
CA ASP A 74 -13.70 -30.34 9.93
C ASP A 74 -14.60 -29.14 10.26
N LYS A 75 -15.85 -29.44 10.64
CA LYS A 75 -16.89 -28.43 10.87
C LYS A 75 -16.59 -27.53 12.05
N GLU A 76 -16.10 -28.10 13.15
CA GLU A 76 -15.80 -27.33 14.36
C GLU A 76 -14.64 -26.37 14.10
N ARG A 77 -13.60 -26.84 13.41
CA ARG A 77 -12.49 -25.96 13.03
C ARG A 77 -12.91 -24.86 12.05
N MET A 78 -13.78 -25.18 11.07
CA MET A 78 -14.21 -24.22 10.04
C MET A 78 -15.09 -23.09 10.58
N ILE A 79 -15.88 -23.33 11.63
CA ILE A 79 -16.75 -22.30 12.24
C ILE A 79 -15.95 -21.32 13.11
N ASN A 80 -14.84 -21.77 13.70
CA ASN A 80 -14.12 -21.05 14.76
C ASN A 80 -12.87 -20.27 14.30
N GLN A 81 -12.65 -20.13 12.99
CA GLN A 81 -11.49 -19.44 12.40
C GLN A 81 -11.82 -18.01 11.94
#